data_AF-M2YV80-F1
#
_entry.id   AF-M2YV80-F1
#
_cell.length_a   1.000
_cell.length_b   1.000
_cell.length_c   1.000
_cell.angle_alpha   90.00
_cell.angle_beta   90.00
_cell.angle_gamma   90.00
#
_symmetry.space_group_name_H-M   'P 1'
#
loop_
_entity.id
_entity.type
_entity.pdbx_description
1 polymer ?
#
loop_
_entity_poly.entity_id
_entity_poly.type
_entity_poly.pdbx_seq_one_letter_code
_entity_poly.pdbx_strand_id
1 'polypeptide(L)' 'MSARIPSKMGVVLPARLRSRCRMRAGEQVLLASLIEHDLLVVYPQHVLHAMVTGFHASLLRSRDPQGG' A
#
# COMPACT_ATOMS: atom_id res chain seq x y z
N MET A 1 -13.43 -17.77 -21.16
CA MET A 1 -14.39 -16.77 -20.66
C MET A 1 -13.65 -15.44 -20.56
N SER A 2 -13.89 -14.48 -21.46
CA SER A 2 -13.19 -13.18 -21.43
C SER A 2 -13.96 -12.21 -20.52
N ALA A 3 -13.34 -11.79 -19.42
CA ALA A 3 -13.95 -10.82 -18.53
C ALA A 3 -13.98 -9.45 -19.23
N ARG A 4 -15.18 -8.88 -19.43
CA ARG A 4 -15.30 -7.48 -19.87
C ARG A 4 -14.93 -6.58 -18.69
N ILE A 5 -13.72 -6.06 -18.70
CA ILE A 5 -13.29 -5.05 -17.74
C ILE A 5 -13.88 -3.71 -18.20
N PRO A 6 -14.71 -3.04 -17.39
CA PRO A 6 -15.23 -1.72 -17.71
C PRO A 6 -14.07 -0.74 -17.98
N SER A 7 -14.22 0.14 -18.97
CA SER A 7 -13.22 1.18 -19.28
C SER A 7 -12.94 2.15 -18.12
N LYS A 8 -13.85 2.19 -17.14
CA LYS A 8 -13.67 2.92 -15.88
C LYS A 8 -14.22 2.07 -14.73
N MET A 9 -13.32 1.42 -14.01
CA MET A 9 -13.62 0.64 -12.81
C MET A 9 -13.03 1.39 -11.62
N GLY A 10 -13.89 1.95 -10.77
CA GLY A 10 -13.46 2.77 -9.63
C GLY A 10 -14.24 2.39 -8.39
N VAL A 11 -13.55 2.32 -7.25
CA VAL A 11 -14.15 2.13 -5.93
C VAL A 11 -14.28 3.51 -5.29
N VAL A 12 -15.48 3.85 -4.83
CA VAL A 12 -15.71 5.12 -4.12
C VAL A 12 -15.28 4.94 -2.67
N LEU A 13 -14.28 5.72 -2.25
CA LEU A 13 -13.85 5.76 -0.86
C LEU A 13 -14.68 6.81 -0.09
N PRO A 14 -15.35 6.45 1.01
CA PRO A 14 -16.05 7.43 1.84
C PRO A 14 -15.09 8.52 2.34
N ALA A 15 -15.54 9.78 2.33
CA ALA A 15 -14.69 10.93 2.68
C ALA A 15 -14.04 10.80 4.08
N ARG A 16 -14.77 10.23 5.05
CA ARG A 16 -14.26 9.96 6.40
C ARG A 16 -13.12 8.94 6.40
N LEU A 17 -13.23 7.87 5.61
CA LEU A 17 -12.19 6.86 5.48
C LEU A 17 -10.95 7.47 4.80
N ARG A 18 -11.16 8.21 3.72
CA ARG A 18 -10.11 8.94 3.01
C ARG A 18 -9.33 9.89 3.92
N SER A 19 -10.04 10.65 4.77
CA SER A 19 -9.45 11.58 5.75
C SER A 19 -8.64 10.85 6.83
N ARG A 20 -9.17 9.74 7.37
CA ARG A 20 -8.45 8.92 8.36
C ARG A 20 -7.16 8.32 7.80
N CYS A 21 -7.19 7.90 6.53
CA CYS A 21 -6.01 7.41 5.82
C CYS A 21 -5.10 8.53 5.29
N ARG A 22 -5.42 9.81 5.58
CA ARG A 22 -4.69 11.00 5.13
C ARG A 22 -4.47 11.08 3.62
N MET A 23 -5.41 10.55 2.84
CA MET A 23 -5.33 10.50 1.38
C MET A 23 -5.95 11.75 0.75
N ARG A 24 -5.24 12.37 -0.19
CA ARG A 24 -5.73 13.51 -0.95
C ARG A 24 -6.39 13.06 -2.26
N ALA A 25 -7.34 13.85 -2.74
CA ALA A 25 -7.92 13.58 -4.06
C ALA A 25 -6.85 13.84 -5.13
N GLY A 26 -6.76 12.95 -6.12
CA GLY A 26 -5.72 13.01 -7.16
C GLY A 26 -4.33 12.53 -6.72
N GLU A 27 -4.17 12.05 -5.49
CA GLU A 27 -2.92 11.43 -5.03
C GLU A 27 -2.70 10.08 -5.72
N GLN A 28 -1.44 9.78 -6.05
CA GLN A 28 -1.06 8.46 -6.55
C GLN A 28 -0.97 7.47 -5.39
N VAL A 29 -1.36 6.22 -5.64
CA VAL A 29 -1.39 5.16 -4.64
C VAL A 29 -0.83 3.87 -5.23
N LEU A 30 -0.24 3.02 -4.39
CA LEU A 30 0.01 1.64 -4.77
C LEU A 30 -1.25 0.82 -4.49
N LEU A 31 -1.73 0.14 -5.51
CA LEU A 31 -2.79 -0.85 -5.40
C LEU A 31 -2.14 -2.23 -5.42
N ALA A 32 -2.34 -3.02 -4.37
CA ALA A 32 -1.75 -4.34 -4.23
C ALA A 32 -2.85 -5.40 -4.05
N SER A 33 -2.73 -6.51 -4.76
CA SER A 33 -3.55 -7.69 -4.51
C SER A 33 -2.85 -8.55 -3.46
N LEU A 34 -3.54 -8.81 -2.35
CA LEU A 34 -3.10 -9.69 -1.27
C LEU A 34 -3.88 -10.99 -1.40
N ILE A 35 -3.41 -11.85 -2.31
CA ILE A 35 -4.11 -13.06 -2.78
C ILE A 35 -4.44 -14.00 -1.61
N GLU A 36 -3.51 -14.15 -0.67
CA GLU A 36 -3.67 -15.02 0.51
C GLU A 36 -4.89 -14.68 1.37
N HIS A 37 -5.35 -13.43 1.31
CA HIS A 37 -6.49 -12.93 2.07
C HIS A 37 -7.69 -12.55 1.17
N ASP A 38 -7.58 -12.73 -0.15
CA ASP A 38 -8.55 -12.28 -1.14
C ASP A 38 -8.87 -10.76 -1.00
N LEU A 39 -7.84 -9.95 -0.72
CA LEU A 39 -7.98 -8.51 -0.48
C LEU A 39 -7.28 -7.67 -1.55
N LEU A 40 -7.93 -6.56 -1.90
CA LEU A 40 -7.31 -5.47 -2.65
C LEU A 40 -6.96 -4.33 -1.70
N VAL A 41 -5.66 -4.08 -1.50
CA VAL A 41 -5.15 -3.10 -0.53
C VAL A 41 -4.67 -1.85 -1.23
N VAL A 42 -5.01 -0.69 -0.67
CA VAL A 42 -4.58 0.62 -1.17
C VAL A 42 -3.57 1.21 -0.19
N TYR A 43 -2.34 1.43 -0.67
CA TYR A 43 -1.29 2.06 0.12
C TYR A 43 -1.02 3.50 -0.37
N PRO A 44 -1.24 4.52 0.49
CA PRO A 44 -0.82 5.89 0.22
C PRO A 44 0.71 6.00 0.16
N GLN A 45 1.24 6.94 -0.63
CA GLN A 45 2.68 7.09 -0.82
C GLN A 45 3.46 7.31 0.48
N HIS A 46 2.94 8.13 1.39
CA HIS A 46 3.60 8.40 2.67
C HIS A 46 3.71 7.13 3.56
N VAL A 47 2.72 6.24 3.48
CA VAL A 47 2.73 4.95 4.19
C VAL A 47 3.73 4.00 3.55
N LEU A 48 3.77 3.93 2.21
CA LEU A 48 4.76 3.13 1.49
C LEU A 48 6.18 3.56 1.84
N HIS A 49 6.44 4.87 1.83
CA HIS A 49 7.75 5.40 2.20
C HIS A 49 8.15 4.96 3.61
N ALA A 50 7.27 5.16 4.60
CA ALA A 50 7.53 4.74 5.98
C ALA A 50 7.78 3.23 6.11
N MET A 51 7.01 2.40 5.37
CA MET A 51 7.14 0.95 5.39
C MET A 51 8.48 0.50 4.79
N VAL A 52 8.85 1.02 3.62
CA VAL A 52 10.10 0.70 2.94
C VAL A 52 11.30 1.15 3.76
N THR A 53 11.28 2.38 4.30
CA THR A 53 12.33 2.87 5.19
C THR A 53 12.46 2.01 6.44
N GLY A 54 11.33 1.67 7.09
CA GLY A 54 11.32 0.81 8.27
C GLY A 54 11.85 -0.59 8.00
N PHE A 55 11.50 -1.18 6.85
CA PHE A 55 11.98 -2.48 6.42
C PHE A 55 13.50 -2.46 6.18
N HIS A 56 14.02 -1.46 5.48
CA HIS A 56 15.47 -1.37 5.28
C HIS A 56 16.22 -1.15 6.61
N ALA A 57 15.65 -0.37 7.54
CA ALA A 57 16.21 -0.20 8.87
C ALA A 57 16.23 -1.51 9.67
N SER A 58 15.19 -2.35 9.56
CA SER A 58 15.16 -3.65 10.25
C SER A 58 16.16 -4.64 9.66
N LEU A 59 16.36 -4.64 8.34
CA LEU A 59 17.39 -5.45 7.69
C LEU A 59 18.79 -5.06 8.13
N LEU A 60 19.08 -3.77 8.25
CA LEU A 60 20.39 -3.30 8.73
C LEU A 60 20.67 -3.77 10.16
N ARG A 61 19.66 -3.72 11.06
CA ARG A 61 19.79 -4.25 12.42
C ARG A 61 19.95 -5.77 12.47
N SER A 62 19.24 -6.49 11.60
CA SER A 62 19.35 -7.96 11.54
C SER A 62 20.66 -8.44 10.92
N ARG A 63 21.36 -7.57 10.16
CA ARG A 63 22.67 -7.84 9.55
C ARG A 63 23.84 -7.58 10.52
N ASP A 64 23.57 -7.29 11.80
CA ASP A 64 24.56 -7.41 12.88
C ASP A 64 24.47 -8.78 13.60
N PRO A 65 24.80 -9.94 12.97
CA PRO A 65 24.94 -11.16 13.75
C PRO A 65 26.31 -11.32 14.42
N GLN A 66 27.39 -10.63 14.03
CA GLN A 66 28.67 -10.62 14.75
C GLN A 66 29.51 -9.40 14.36
N GLY A 67 29.81 -8.53 15.33
CA GLY A 67 30.68 -7.37 15.13
C GLY A 67 31.28 -6.91 16.45
N GLY A 68 32.15 -7.74 17.05
CA GLY A 68 32.93 -7.46 18.26
C GLY A 68 32.87 -8.58 19.29
#